data_AF-X1K5L3-F1
#
_entry.id   AF-X1K5L3-F1
#
_cell.length_a   1.000
_cell.length_b   1.000
_cell.length_c   1.000
_cell.angle_alpha   90.00
_cell.angle_beta   90.00
_cell.angle_gamma   90.00
#
_symmetry.space_group_name_H-M   'P 1'
#
loop_
_entity.id
_entity.type
_entity.pdbx_description
1 polymer ?
#
loop_
_entity_poly.entity_id
_entity_poly.type
_entity_poly.pdbx_seq_one_letter_code
_entity_poly.pdbx_strand_id
1 'polypeptide(L)'
;LPMPSIEKIARAYGIEFVRIANNSELEEKVIETLNMSGPVICEVIVDPQLPTMPKLSSEVKPDGSIVSKPLEDLWPFLERDEFASNMLT
;
A
#
# COMPACT_ATOMS: atom_id res chain seq x y z
N LEU A 1 -9.86 -5.98 -11.40
CA LEU A 1 -10.32 -5.31 -12.64
C LEU A 1 -9.32 -5.65 -13.74
N PRO A 2 -9.72 -6.05 -14.97
CA PRO A 2 -8.75 -6.22 -16.05
C PRO A 2 -8.21 -4.84 -16.44
N MET A 3 -6.93 -4.60 -16.14
CA MET A 3 -6.25 -3.37 -16.54
C MET A 3 -5.71 -3.51 -17.98
N PRO A 4 -5.74 -2.45 -18.80
CA PRO A 4 -5.06 -2.45 -20.08
C PRO A 4 -3.54 -2.57 -19.88
N SER A 5 -2.83 -3.02 -20.91
CA SER A 5 -1.37 -3.11 -20.86
C SER A 5 -0.75 -1.72 -20.73
N ILE A 6 -0.18 -1.42 -19.56
CA ILE A 6 0.50 -0.16 -19.28
C ILE A 6 1.72 0.02 -20.20
N GLU A 7 2.43 -1.06 -20.52
CA GLU A 7 3.52 -1.06 -21.50
C GLU A 7 3.10 -0.49 -22.86
N LYS A 8 1.95 -0.94 -23.41
CA LYS A 8 1.45 -0.46 -24.70
C LYS A 8 1.07 1.02 -24.63
N ILE A 9 0.52 1.46 -23.51
CA ILE A 9 0.16 2.86 -23.28
C ILE A 9 1.43 3.72 -23.21
N ALA A 10 2.43 3.33 -22.41
CA ALA A 10 3.70 4.03 -22.30
C ALA A 10 4.37 4.23 -23.67
N ARG A 11 4.46 3.15 -24.45
CA ARG A 11 5.01 3.18 -25.81
C ARG A 11 4.23 4.09 -26.76
N ALA A 12 2.90 4.16 -26.65
CA ALA A 12 2.09 5.05 -27.48
C ALA A 12 2.40 6.54 -27.24
N TYR A 13 2.87 6.89 -26.05
CA TYR A 13 3.33 8.25 -25.70
C TYR A 13 4.84 8.45 -25.85
N GLY A 14 5.59 7.45 -26.33
CA GLY A 14 7.05 7.52 -26.41
C GLY A 14 7.73 7.60 -25.04
N ILE A 15 7.08 7.05 -24.00
CA ILE A 15 7.60 7.01 -22.63
C ILE A 15 8.23 5.64 -22.40
N GLU A 16 9.41 5.64 -21.80
CA GLU A 16 10.11 4.41 -21.42
C GLU A 16 9.33 3.61 -20.37
N PHE A 17 9.44 2.29 -20.42
CA PHE A 17 8.64 1.40 -19.58
C PHE A 17 9.50 0.33 -18.91
N VAL A 18 9.37 0.24 -17.59
CA VAL A 18 9.98 -0.79 -16.77
C VAL A 18 8.88 -1.54 -16.01
N ARG A 19 8.98 -2.86 -15.90
CA ARG A 19 8.05 -3.68 -15.12
C ARG A 19 8.78 -4.49 -14.07
N ILE A 20 8.34 -4.39 -12.83
CA ILE A 20 8.83 -5.19 -11.69
C ILE A 20 7.78 -6.25 -11.39
N ALA A 21 8.07 -7.51 -11.76
CA ALA A 21 7.10 -8.59 -11.66
C ALA A 21 7.10 -9.29 -10.29
N ASN A 22 8.21 -9.19 -9.55
CA ASN A 22 8.44 -9.88 -8.29
C ASN A 22 9.54 -9.21 -7.47
N ASN A 23 9.73 -9.65 -6.23
CA ASN A 23 10.68 -9.06 -5.29
C ASN A 23 12.15 -9.20 -5.71
N SER A 24 12.54 -10.24 -6.46
CA SER A 24 13.94 -10.43 -6.87
C SER A 24 14.41 -9.39 -7.88
N GLU A 25 13.48 -8.76 -8.61
CA GLU A 25 13.79 -7.72 -9.60
C GLU A 25 13.75 -6.31 -9.00
N LEU A 26 13.28 -6.16 -7.76
CA LEU A 26 12.89 -4.86 -7.20
C LEU A 26 14.06 -3.89 -7.11
N GLU A 27 15.18 -4.32 -6.51
CA GLU A 27 16.33 -3.47 -6.29
C GLU A 27 16.95 -3.01 -7.62
N GLU A 28 17.25 -3.96 -8.50
CA GLU A 28 17.86 -3.71 -9.80
C GLU A 28 17.00 -2.76 -10.66
N LYS A 29 15.71 -3.05 -10.80
CA LYS A 29 14.83 -2.27 -11.69
C LYS A 29 14.44 -0.92 -11.14
N VAL A 30 14.40 -0.74 -9.81
CA VAL A 30 14.23 0.59 -9.21
C VAL A 30 15.47 1.45 -9.51
N ILE A 31 16.67 0.90 -9.34
CA ILE A 31 17.91 1.60 -9.66
C ILE A 31 17.99 1.92 -11.15
N GLU A 32 17.64 0.97 -12.03
CA GLU A 32 17.52 1.18 -13.47
C GLU A 32 16.58 2.36 -13.78
N THR A 33 15.33 2.29 -13.30
CA THR A 33 14.28 3.31 -13.52
C THR A 33 14.75 4.71 -13.10
N LEU A 34 15.37 4.83 -11.92
CA LEU A 34 15.81 6.11 -11.37
C LEU A 34 17.02 6.71 -12.11
N ASN A 35 17.84 5.88 -12.76
CA ASN A 35 19.01 6.32 -13.52
C ASN A 35 18.71 6.61 -14.99
N MET A 36 17.52 6.25 -15.49
CA MET A 36 17.09 6.57 -16.85
C MET A 36 16.87 8.08 -17.01
N SER A 37 17.27 8.60 -18.16
CA SER A 37 17.03 10.00 -18.51
C SER A 37 15.65 10.17 -19.14
N GLY A 38 14.93 11.21 -18.72
CA GLY A 38 13.61 11.52 -19.25
C GLY A 38 12.47 10.81 -18.50
N PRO A 39 11.23 10.87 -19.04
CA PRO A 39 10.08 10.26 -18.41
C PRO A 39 10.12 8.74 -18.52
N VAL A 40 9.85 8.05 -17.40
CA VAL A 40 9.74 6.59 -17.32
C VAL A 40 8.50 6.20 -16.54
N ILE A 41 7.78 5.18 -17.01
CA ILE A 41 6.72 4.51 -16.27
C ILE A 41 7.28 3.19 -15.72
N CYS A 42 7.28 3.05 -14.39
CA CYS A 42 7.64 1.81 -13.71
C CYS A 42 6.39 1.15 -13.12
N GLU A 43 5.98 0.01 -13.69
CA GLU A 43 4.85 -0.79 -13.20
C GLU A 43 5.34 -1.84 -12.20
N VAL A 44 4.86 -1.75 -10.97
CA VAL A 44 5.18 -2.71 -9.90
C VAL A 44 3.97 -3.62 -9.66
N ILE A 45 4.16 -4.92 -9.86
CA ILE A 45 3.12 -5.91 -9.60
C ILE A 45 3.15 -6.27 -8.12
N VAL A 46 2.07 -5.93 -7.42
CA VAL A 46 1.88 -6.20 -6.00
C VAL A 46 0.72 -7.18 -5.80
N ASP A 47 0.67 -7.79 -4.61
CA ASP A 47 -0.46 -8.62 -4.22
C ASP A 47 -1.74 -7.75 -4.14
N PRO A 48 -2.79 -8.04 -4.93
CA PRO A 48 -4.03 -7.29 -4.90
C PRO A 48 -4.79 -7.41 -3.56
N GLN A 49 -4.43 -8.39 -2.73
CA GLN A 49 -5.02 -8.61 -1.41
C GLN A 49 -4.20 -7.99 -0.27
N LEU A 50 -3.09 -7.31 -0.57
CA LEU A 50 -2.25 -6.67 0.44
C LEU A 50 -3.08 -5.66 1.26
N PRO A 51 -3.33 -5.90 2.55
CA PRO A 51 -4.08 -4.96 3.37
C PRO A 51 -3.20 -3.76 3.71
N THR A 52 -3.77 -2.56 3.68
CA THR A 52 -3.15 -1.39 4.34
C THR A 52 -3.30 -1.55 5.85
N MET A 53 -2.23 -1.49 6.62
CA MET A 53 -2.32 -1.63 8.07
C MET A 53 -1.23 -0.82 8.79
N PRO A 54 -1.49 -0.32 10.01
CA PRO A 54 -2.74 -0.45 10.79
C PRO A 54 -3.86 0.50 10.30
N LYS A 55 -5.13 0.19 10.61
CA LYS A 55 -6.31 0.98 10.16
C LYS A 55 -7.14 1.51 11.32
N LEU A 56 -7.68 2.72 11.13
CA LEU A 56 -8.72 3.24 12.02
C LEU A 56 -9.95 2.35 11.92
N SER A 57 -10.37 1.81 13.07
CA SER A 57 -11.60 1.01 13.14
C SER A 57 -12.74 1.85 13.71
N SER A 58 -13.95 1.55 13.26
CA SER A 58 -15.17 2.03 13.91
C SER A 58 -15.75 0.92 14.80
N GLU A 59 -16.42 1.32 15.87
CA GLU A 59 -17.13 0.45 16.80
C GLU A 59 -18.62 0.80 16.76
N VAL A 60 -19.47 -0.23 16.67
CA VAL A 60 -20.92 -0.09 16.79
C VAL A 60 -21.28 -0.23 18.26
N LYS A 61 -21.80 0.83 18.86
CA LYS A 61 -22.26 0.83 20.25
C LYS A 61 -23.55 0.02 20.41
N PRO A 62 -23.91 -0.39 21.65
CA PRO A 62 -25.18 -1.08 21.93
C PRO A 62 -26.43 -0.29 21.51
N ASP A 63 -26.34 1.04 21.42
CA ASP A 63 -27.42 1.92 20.94
C ASP A 63 -27.48 2.04 19.40
N GLY A 64 -26.61 1.33 18.67
CA GLY A 64 -26.51 1.34 17.22
C GLY A 64 -25.70 2.50 16.63
N SER A 65 -25.21 3.44 17.46
CA SER A 65 -24.35 4.52 16.97
C SER A 65 -22.96 3.99 16.61
N ILE A 66 -22.33 4.59 15.59
CA ILE A 66 -21.00 4.23 15.11
C ILE A 66 -20.01 5.29 15.60
N VAL A 67 -18.99 4.88 16.34
CA VAL A 67 -17.91 5.76 16.78
C VAL A 67 -16.56 5.27 16.27
N SER A 68 -15.73 6.17 15.78
CA SER A 68 -14.34 5.84 15.48
C SER A 68 -13.58 5.55 16.77
N LYS A 69 -12.80 4.47 16.78
CA LYS A 69 -11.84 4.23 17.86
C LYS A 69 -10.78 5.33 17.88
N PRO A 70 -10.14 5.55 19.02
CA PRO A 70 -8.99 6.45 19.11
C PRO A 70 -7.86 6.08 18.13
N LEU A 71 -7.01 7.05 17.76
CA LEU A 71 -5.89 6.83 16.83
C LEU A 71 -4.80 5.93 17.44
N GLU A 72 -4.74 5.84 18.76
CA GLU A 72 -3.87 4.94 19.47
C GLU A 72 -4.32 3.47 19.39
N ASP A 73 -5.61 3.16 19.16
CA ASP A 73 -6.18 1.79 19.12
C ASP A 73 -6.64 1.41 17.70
N LEU A 74 -5.67 1.31 16.79
CA LEU A 74 -5.88 0.89 15.40
C LEU A 74 -5.94 -0.64 15.27
N TRP A 75 -6.63 -1.13 14.24
CA TRP A 75 -6.65 -2.56 13.90
C TRP A 75 -5.39 -2.95 13.10
N PRO A 76 -4.78 -4.13 13.31
CA PRO A 76 -5.21 -5.21 14.22
C PRO A 76 -5.03 -4.84 15.69
N PHE A 77 -6.06 -5.11 16.49
CA PHE A 77 -6.10 -4.71 17.89
C PHE A 77 -5.14 -5.54 18.73
N LEU A 78 -4.42 -4.87 19.63
CA LEU A 78 -3.64 -5.52 20.68
C LEU A 78 -4.55 -6.04 21.79
N GLU A 79 -4.05 -7.02 22.55
CA GLU A 79 -4.65 -7.40 23.83
C GLU A 79 -4.69 -6.18 24.77
N ARG A 80 -5.73 -6.09 25.59
CA ARG A 80 -5.99 -4.87 26.37
C ARG A 80 -4.87 -4.54 27.36
N ASP A 81 -4.21 -5.56 27.91
CA ASP A 81 -3.07 -5.39 28.82
C ASP A 81 -1.83 -4.85 28.10
N GLU A 82 -1.53 -5.36 26.90
CA GLU A 82 -0.42 -4.89 26.08
C GLU A 82 -0.65 -3.45 25.61
N PHE A 83 -1.86 -3.16 25.12
CA PHE A 83 -2.26 -1.81 24.73
C PHE A 83 -2.04 -0.81 25.88
N ALA A 84 -2.55 -1.13 27.07
CA ALA A 84 -2.40 -0.25 28.24
C ALA A 84 -0.94 -0.02 28.63
N SER A 85 -0.08 -1.04 28.52
CA SER A 85 1.36 -0.93 28.82
C SER A 85 2.13 -0.01 27.86
N ASN A 86 1.62 0.15 26.63
CA ASN A 86 2.21 0.99 25.59
C ASN A 86 1.68 2.44 25.60
N MET A 87 0.70 2.77 26.44
CA MET A 87 0.17 4.12 26.56
C MET A 87 1.09 4.98 27.43
N LEU A 88 1.40 6.19 26.95
CA LEU A 88 2.06 7.22 27.77
C LEU A 88 1.02 7.81 28.72
N THR A 89 1.06 7.42 29.99
CA THR A 89 0.29 8.03 31.09
C THR A 89 0.78 9.42 31.44
#